data_AF-A0A7Y1V9J3-F1
#
_entry.id   AF-A0A7Y1V9J3-F1
#
_cell.length_a   1.000
_cell.length_b   1.000
_cell.length_c   1.000
_cell.angle_alpha   90.00
_cell.angle_beta   90.00
_cell.angle_gamma   90.00
#
_symmetry.space_group_name_H-M   'P 1'
#
loop_
_entity.id
_entity.type
_entity.pdbx_description
1 polymer ?
#
loop_
_entity_poly.entity_id
_entity_poly.type
_entity_poly.pdbx_seq_one_letter_code
_entity_poly.pdbx_strand_id
1 'polypeptide(L)'
;MKQLMILHLCLLHLLASAQVGVGVIAPQDAKVLFNGRAEMLHELWQYWEGPRFAAEMPIKWEIVNDPVDRGTAMSSNDPAAAGGLYGAADIVTKEAFTDFRLHVEFYIKHPGGNSGVYLQNRYEIQVLDGDSTTHGMAAVINEKAAPYSAYNGTGAWNAYDIQFRAARFADGKLTEKPLVTIYFNGRKIHENVRINKVWGGPNSGMDGGNDEGRGITDRPGGIKLQAEGHEVLYRNVWIKPLQLTKPDTDF
;
A
#
# COMPACT_ATOMS: atom_id res chain seq x y z
N MET A 1 64.64 19.20 -4.07
CA MET A 1 63.68 18.32 -3.38
C MET A 1 62.32 19.01 -3.36
N LYS A 2 61.38 18.63 -4.23
CA LYS A 2 59.99 19.12 -4.21
C LYS A 2 59.09 17.92 -3.94
N GLN A 3 58.53 17.87 -2.74
CA GLN A 3 57.61 16.83 -2.30
C GLN A 3 56.26 17.05 -2.99
N LEU A 4 55.85 16.09 -3.81
CA LEU A 4 54.53 16.06 -4.43
C LEU A 4 53.54 15.49 -3.40
N MET A 5 52.72 16.35 -2.81
CA MET A 5 51.67 15.95 -1.89
C MET A 5 50.47 15.44 -2.70
N ILE A 6 50.27 14.12 -2.72
CA ILE A 6 49.10 13.49 -3.34
C ILE A 6 47.94 13.57 -2.34
N LEU A 7 47.01 14.48 -2.60
CA LEU A 7 45.77 14.61 -1.85
C LEU A 7 44.84 13.44 -2.20
N HIS A 8 44.70 12.47 -1.29
CA HIS A 8 43.71 11.39 -1.42
C HIS A 8 42.33 11.96 -1.10
N LEU A 9 41.50 12.15 -2.14
CA LEU A 9 40.10 12.51 -1.99
C LEU A 9 39.32 11.26 -1.59
N CYS A 10 39.12 11.05 -0.28
CA CYS A 10 38.19 10.03 0.21
C CYS A 10 36.76 10.45 -0.13
N LEU A 11 36.16 9.84 -1.16
CA LEU A 11 34.72 9.90 -1.40
C LEU A 11 34.00 9.13 -0.28
N LEU A 12 33.54 9.85 0.75
CA LEU A 12 32.53 9.37 1.67
C LEU A 12 31.24 9.13 0.89
N HIS A 13 30.94 7.87 0.60
CA HIS A 13 29.63 7.47 0.12
C HIS A 13 28.68 7.56 1.32
N LEU A 14 27.95 8.67 1.42
CA LEU A 14 26.77 8.75 2.28
C LEU A 14 25.76 7.75 1.74
N LEU A 15 25.69 6.56 2.35
CA LEU A 15 24.56 5.67 2.19
C LEU A 15 23.35 6.41 2.76
N ALA A 16 22.57 7.03 1.88
CA ALA A 16 21.25 7.52 2.23
C ALA A 16 20.38 6.31 2.56
N SER A 17 20.23 5.98 3.84
CA SER A 17 19.25 4.98 4.26
C SER A 17 17.87 5.43 3.79
N ALA A 18 17.12 4.54 3.14
CA ALA A 18 15.72 4.81 2.85
C ALA A 18 14.99 5.15 4.15
N GLN A 19 14.31 6.30 4.18
CA GLN A 19 13.45 6.65 5.30
C GLN A 19 12.25 5.70 5.30
N VAL A 20 12.11 4.86 6.33
CA VAL A 20 11.04 3.85 6.44
C VAL A 20 10.47 3.85 7.86
N GLY A 21 9.20 3.45 8.02
CA GLY A 21 8.49 3.39 9.29
C GLY A 21 7.54 4.57 9.56
N VAL A 22 6.91 4.58 10.73
CA VAL A 22 5.92 5.59 11.12
C VAL A 22 6.55 6.99 11.18
N GLY A 23 5.86 7.99 10.63
CA GLY A 23 6.27 9.39 10.63
C GLY A 23 7.22 9.78 9.50
N VAL A 24 7.45 8.90 8.52
CA VAL A 24 8.31 9.24 7.37
C VAL A 24 7.70 10.36 6.56
N ILE A 25 8.54 11.35 6.26
CA ILE A 25 8.15 12.53 5.49
C ILE A 25 8.15 12.16 4.00
N ALA A 26 7.09 12.57 3.29
CA ALA A 26 7.03 12.44 1.85
C ALA A 26 8.26 13.10 1.18
N PRO A 27 8.99 12.38 0.30
CA PRO A 27 10.03 13.00 -0.53
C PRO A 27 9.47 14.18 -1.32
N GLN A 28 10.30 15.17 -1.66
CA GLN A 28 9.87 16.37 -2.37
C GLN A 28 9.19 16.08 -3.73
N ASP A 29 9.57 14.98 -4.38
CA ASP A 29 9.01 14.53 -5.65
C ASP A 29 7.91 13.47 -5.51
N ALA A 30 7.45 13.21 -4.28
CA ALA A 30 6.29 12.35 -4.02
C ALA A 30 5.00 13.17 -4.05
N LYS A 31 3.91 12.51 -4.47
CA LYS A 31 2.55 13.01 -4.38
C LYS A 31 1.94 12.59 -3.05
N VAL A 32 1.47 13.55 -2.27
CA VAL A 32 0.64 13.27 -1.08
C VAL A 32 -0.76 12.87 -1.55
N LEU A 33 -1.20 11.69 -1.12
CA LEU A 33 -2.52 11.13 -1.42
C LEU A 33 -3.52 11.38 -0.30
N PHE A 34 -3.06 11.61 0.94
CA PHE A 34 -3.92 12.03 2.04
C PHE A 34 -3.13 12.80 3.09
N ASN A 35 -3.61 14.00 3.43
CA ASN A 35 -2.97 14.93 4.37
C ASN A 35 -3.80 15.19 5.64
N GLY A 36 -4.79 14.34 5.94
CA GLY A 36 -5.69 14.50 7.07
C GLY A 36 -6.97 15.30 6.76
N ARG A 37 -7.14 15.84 5.55
CA ARG A 37 -8.28 16.72 5.21
C ARG A 37 -9.31 16.03 4.32
N ALA A 38 -10.59 16.28 4.60
CA ALA A 38 -11.71 15.74 3.84
C ALA A 38 -11.67 16.22 2.37
N GLU A 39 -11.22 17.46 2.14
CA GLU A 39 -11.10 18.03 0.81
C GLU A 39 -10.18 17.18 -0.07
N MET A 40 -9.01 16.77 0.46
CA MET A 40 -8.05 15.93 -0.29
C MET A 40 -8.58 14.51 -0.50
N LEU A 41 -9.30 13.96 0.50
CA LEU A 41 -9.98 12.67 0.34
C LEU A 41 -10.93 12.71 -0.86
N HIS A 42 -11.84 13.69 -0.92
CA HIS A 42 -12.81 13.81 -2.02
C HIS A 42 -12.18 14.27 -3.35
N GLU A 43 -11.05 14.99 -3.31
CA GLU A 43 -10.30 15.39 -4.50
C GLU A 43 -9.61 14.20 -5.16
N LEU A 44 -8.89 13.39 -4.38
CA LEU A 44 -7.95 12.39 -4.91
C LEU A 44 -8.49 10.95 -4.90
N TRP A 45 -9.54 10.68 -4.14
CA TRP A 45 -10.13 9.36 -3.99
C TRP A 45 -11.57 9.31 -4.48
N GLN A 46 -12.01 8.11 -4.83
CA GLN A 46 -13.38 7.77 -5.18
C GLN A 46 -13.69 6.39 -4.61
N TYR A 47 -14.96 6.02 -4.48
CA TYR A 47 -15.29 4.62 -4.25
C TYR A 47 -14.81 3.76 -5.41
N TRP A 48 -14.40 2.54 -5.08
CA TRP A 48 -14.22 1.51 -6.09
C TRP A 48 -15.56 0.86 -6.43
N GLU A 49 -16.04 1.10 -7.64
CA GLU A 49 -17.28 0.51 -8.18
C GLU A 49 -17.05 -0.94 -8.65
N GLY A 50 -16.63 -1.81 -7.73
CA GLY A 50 -16.48 -3.24 -7.94
C GLY A 50 -17.80 -4.00 -7.93
N PRO A 51 -17.80 -5.33 -8.15
CA PRO A 51 -19.02 -6.13 -8.25
C PRO A 51 -19.93 -6.14 -7.00
N ARG A 52 -19.39 -5.76 -5.84
CA ARG A 52 -20.11 -5.68 -4.56
C ARG A 52 -20.40 -4.27 -4.10
N PHE A 53 -20.05 -3.26 -4.90
CA PHE A 53 -20.20 -1.87 -4.52
C PHE A 53 -21.65 -1.56 -4.10
N ALA A 54 -21.79 -0.99 -2.91
CA ALA A 54 -23.09 -0.69 -2.30
C ALA A 54 -23.09 0.63 -1.52
N ALA A 55 -21.95 1.34 -1.46
CA ALA A 55 -21.88 2.64 -0.82
C ALA A 55 -22.50 3.74 -1.69
N GLU A 56 -22.70 4.90 -1.09
CA GLU A 56 -23.34 6.06 -1.74
C GLU A 56 -22.42 7.25 -1.67
N MET A 57 -22.35 8.02 -2.75
CA MET A 57 -21.56 9.25 -2.81
C MET A 57 -22.16 10.37 -1.94
N PRO A 58 -21.33 11.29 -1.39
CA PRO A 58 -19.87 11.26 -1.41
C PRO A 58 -19.29 10.19 -0.46
N ILE A 59 -17.98 9.94 -0.54
CA ILE A 59 -17.28 9.01 0.37
C ILE A 59 -17.65 9.28 1.85
N LYS A 60 -18.11 8.25 2.56
CA LYS A 60 -18.53 8.31 3.97
C LYS A 60 -17.42 7.91 4.96
N TRP A 61 -16.19 7.70 4.49
CA TRP A 61 -15.02 7.53 5.35
C TRP A 61 -14.75 8.83 6.12
N GLU A 62 -15.03 8.83 7.42
CA GLU A 62 -14.98 10.03 8.25
C GLU A 62 -13.56 10.50 8.54
N ILE A 63 -13.37 11.81 8.64
CA ILE A 63 -12.14 12.40 9.17
C ILE A 63 -12.27 12.53 10.68
N VAL A 64 -11.46 11.76 11.41
CA VAL A 64 -11.45 11.70 12.86
C VAL A 64 -10.16 12.29 13.43
N ASN A 65 -10.17 12.66 14.71
CA ASN A 65 -8.94 13.05 15.40
C ASN A 65 -7.96 11.87 15.43
N ASP A 66 -6.68 12.17 15.24
CA ASP A 66 -5.62 11.20 15.47
C ASP A 66 -5.64 10.73 16.94
N PRO A 67 -5.71 9.42 17.22
CA PRO A 67 -5.83 8.92 18.59
C PRO A 67 -4.51 8.94 19.38
N VAL A 68 -3.37 9.13 18.71
CA VAL A 68 -2.03 9.05 19.33
C VAL A 68 -1.34 10.40 19.29
N ASP A 69 -1.31 11.03 18.12
CA ASP A 69 -0.59 12.28 17.87
C ASP A 69 -1.55 13.47 17.69
N ARG A 70 -1.02 14.60 17.24
CA ARG A 70 -1.85 15.72 16.79
C ARG A 70 -2.18 15.56 15.31
N GLY A 71 -3.40 15.92 14.93
CA GLY A 71 -3.84 15.90 13.54
C GLY A 71 -5.10 15.06 13.39
N THR A 72 -5.28 14.53 12.19
CA THR A 72 -6.49 13.81 11.79
C THR A 72 -6.14 12.61 10.92
N ALA A 73 -7.03 11.62 10.92
CA ALA A 73 -6.95 10.42 10.12
C ALA A 73 -8.30 10.16 9.43
N MET A 74 -8.30 9.44 8.31
CA MET A 74 -9.55 8.95 7.71
C MET A 74 -9.87 7.56 8.27
N SER A 75 -11.14 7.32 8.60
CA SER A 75 -11.64 6.05 9.12
C SER A 75 -12.28 5.22 8.02
N SER A 76 -11.88 3.94 7.88
CA SER A 76 -12.46 2.99 6.93
C SER A 76 -13.86 2.48 7.33
N ASN A 77 -14.42 2.98 8.43
CA ASN A 77 -15.70 2.54 8.97
C ASN A 77 -16.88 3.12 8.16
N ASP A 78 -17.10 2.56 6.98
CA ASP A 78 -18.24 2.90 6.14
C ASP A 78 -19.47 2.05 6.50
N PRO A 79 -20.67 2.65 6.70
CA PRO A 79 -21.90 1.91 6.97
C PRO A 79 -22.24 0.84 5.92
N ALA A 80 -21.86 1.03 4.66
CA ALA A 80 -22.13 0.06 3.60
C ALA A 80 -21.27 -1.21 3.72
N ALA A 81 -20.15 -1.16 4.45
CA ALA A 81 -19.32 -2.34 4.74
C ALA A 81 -19.67 -3.03 6.07
N ALA A 82 -20.67 -2.53 6.80
CA ALA A 82 -21.05 -3.05 8.12
C ALA A 82 -21.35 -4.56 8.09
N GLY A 83 -20.92 -5.27 9.14
CA GLY A 83 -21.07 -6.73 9.23
C GLY A 83 -20.04 -7.53 8.43
N GLY A 84 -18.91 -6.91 8.05
CA GLY A 84 -17.82 -7.60 7.33
C GLY A 84 -18.04 -7.70 5.83
N LEU A 85 -18.82 -6.78 5.25
CA LEU A 85 -19.14 -6.78 3.82
C LEU A 85 -18.00 -6.17 3.00
N TYR A 86 -16.95 -6.95 2.75
CA TYR A 86 -15.82 -6.50 1.92
C TYR A 86 -16.24 -6.16 0.49
N GLY A 87 -15.59 -5.15 -0.09
CA GLY A 87 -15.83 -4.68 -1.46
C GLY A 87 -17.08 -3.81 -1.63
N ALA A 88 -17.84 -3.56 -0.55
CA ALA A 88 -19.03 -2.72 -0.59
C ALA A 88 -18.70 -1.22 -0.61
N ALA A 89 -17.61 -0.82 0.05
CA ALA A 89 -17.28 0.58 0.31
C ALA A 89 -15.77 0.89 0.28
N ASP A 90 -14.99 0.08 -0.46
CA ASP A 90 -13.57 0.34 -0.64
C ASP A 90 -13.36 1.67 -1.40
N ILE A 91 -12.28 2.38 -1.10
CA ILE A 91 -11.89 3.59 -1.83
C ILE A 91 -10.63 3.35 -2.65
N VAL A 92 -10.54 3.98 -3.81
CA VAL A 92 -9.39 3.91 -4.71
C VAL A 92 -8.97 5.31 -5.15
N THR A 93 -7.67 5.55 -5.32
CA THR A 93 -7.19 6.79 -5.91
C THR A 93 -7.72 6.95 -7.33
N LYS A 94 -8.12 8.17 -7.70
CA LYS A 94 -8.56 8.51 -9.07
C LYS A 94 -7.43 8.37 -10.08
N GLU A 95 -6.21 8.71 -9.66
CA GLU A 95 -5.00 8.50 -10.46
C GLU A 95 -4.58 7.03 -10.40
N ALA A 96 -4.12 6.51 -11.53
CA ALA A 96 -3.63 5.16 -11.69
C ALA A 96 -2.11 5.16 -11.86
N PHE A 97 -1.44 4.14 -11.31
CA PHE A 97 0.01 4.06 -11.25
C PHE A 97 0.51 2.74 -11.85
N THR A 98 1.77 2.74 -12.29
CA THR A 98 2.51 1.54 -12.72
C THR A 98 3.51 1.15 -11.65
N ASP A 99 4.76 1.62 -11.76
CA ASP A 99 5.77 1.42 -10.74
C ASP A 99 5.77 2.59 -9.77
N PHE A 100 6.01 2.31 -8.49
CA PHE A 100 6.01 3.35 -7.48
C PHE A 100 6.70 2.92 -6.19
N ARG A 101 7.07 3.92 -5.40
CA ARG A 101 7.24 3.80 -3.96
C ARG A 101 6.02 4.39 -3.27
N LEU A 102 5.41 3.64 -2.37
CA LEU A 102 4.21 4.00 -1.61
C LEU A 102 4.52 3.96 -0.13
N HIS A 103 3.98 4.94 0.60
CA HIS A 103 3.95 4.94 2.05
C HIS A 103 2.51 5.06 2.52
N VAL A 104 2.15 4.24 3.51
CA VAL A 104 0.83 4.23 4.14
C VAL A 104 1.00 4.01 5.63
N GLU A 105 0.45 4.91 6.45
CA GLU A 105 0.27 4.65 7.87
C GLU A 105 -1.16 4.23 8.17
N PHE A 106 -1.30 3.22 9.02
CA PHE A 106 -2.58 2.69 9.47
C PHE A 106 -2.61 2.43 10.97
N TYR A 107 -3.80 2.48 11.54
CA TYR A 107 -4.05 2.25 12.96
C TYR A 107 -5.26 1.34 13.10
N ILE A 108 -5.06 0.18 13.76
CA ILE A 108 -6.16 -0.75 14.05
C ILE A 108 -6.69 -0.41 15.43
N LYS A 109 -7.95 0.06 15.50
CA LYS A 109 -8.56 0.55 16.74
C LYS A 109 -9.01 -0.55 17.68
N HIS A 110 -9.45 -1.68 17.14
CA HIS A 110 -10.00 -2.80 17.91
C HIS A 110 -9.32 -4.12 17.50
N PRO A 111 -9.09 -5.05 18.46
CA PRO A 111 -8.59 -6.38 18.15
C PRO A 111 -9.39 -7.08 17.04
N GLY A 112 -8.69 -7.81 16.18
CA GLY A 112 -9.28 -8.46 15.00
C GLY A 112 -9.64 -7.52 13.85
N GLY A 113 -9.25 -6.24 13.90
CA GLY A 113 -9.52 -5.29 12.82
C GLY A 113 -8.92 -5.76 11.49
N ASN A 114 -9.72 -5.68 10.43
CA ASN A 114 -9.40 -6.16 9.08
C ASN A 114 -9.60 -5.06 8.02
N SER A 115 -8.64 -4.95 7.12
CA SER A 115 -8.64 -4.09 5.93
C SER A 115 -7.50 -4.54 5.00
N GLY A 116 -7.20 -3.80 3.94
CA GLY A 116 -6.07 -4.09 3.06
C GLY A 116 -5.60 -2.87 2.28
N VAL A 117 -4.32 -2.87 1.91
CA VAL A 117 -3.70 -1.89 1.01
C VAL A 117 -3.45 -2.58 -0.33
N TYR A 118 -4.18 -2.18 -1.36
CA TYR A 118 -4.14 -2.82 -2.68
C TYR A 118 -3.29 -2.02 -3.67
N LEU A 119 -2.27 -2.67 -4.20
CA LEU A 119 -1.38 -2.15 -5.23
C LEU A 119 -2.06 -2.31 -6.60
N GLN A 120 -2.18 -1.20 -7.34
CA GLN A 120 -2.94 -1.12 -8.59
C GLN A 120 -4.37 -1.64 -8.51
N ASN A 121 -5.05 -1.53 -7.36
CA ASN A 121 -6.38 -2.11 -7.15
C ASN A 121 -6.42 -3.63 -7.48
N ARG A 122 -5.30 -4.33 -7.31
CA ARG A 122 -5.14 -5.76 -7.65
C ARG A 122 -4.53 -6.56 -6.50
N TYR A 123 -3.39 -6.09 -6.00
CA TYR A 123 -2.53 -6.93 -5.17
C TYR A 123 -2.58 -6.46 -3.72
N GLU A 124 -3.20 -7.27 -2.88
CA GLU A 124 -3.43 -6.94 -1.48
C GLU A 124 -2.19 -7.16 -0.62
N ILE A 125 -1.80 -6.10 0.07
CA ILE A 125 -0.96 -6.15 1.27
C ILE A 125 -1.89 -6.07 2.47
N GLN A 126 -1.96 -7.18 3.21
CA GLN A 126 -2.99 -7.40 4.21
C GLN A 126 -2.83 -6.51 5.45
N VAL A 127 -3.94 -6.00 5.98
CA VAL A 127 -4.02 -5.33 7.30
C VAL A 127 -4.98 -6.12 8.18
N LEU A 128 -4.45 -7.05 8.99
CA LEU A 128 -5.28 -7.91 9.85
C LEU A 128 -4.63 -8.16 11.21
N ASP A 129 -5.29 -7.74 12.29
CA ASP A 129 -4.88 -8.08 13.64
C ASP A 129 -5.22 -9.54 13.99
N GLY A 130 -4.27 -10.26 14.58
CA GLY A 130 -4.47 -11.61 15.12
C GLY A 130 -4.13 -12.77 14.17
N ASP A 131 -3.69 -12.50 12.95
CA ASP A 131 -3.30 -13.53 11.97
C ASP A 131 -1.87 -13.28 11.44
N SER A 132 -1.06 -14.33 11.41
CA SER A 132 0.33 -14.33 10.90
C SER A 132 0.56 -15.29 9.73
N THR A 133 -0.50 -15.79 9.10
CA THR A 133 -0.46 -16.69 7.95
C THR A 133 -0.23 -15.91 6.64
N THR A 134 -0.33 -16.59 5.50
CA THR A 134 -0.36 -15.95 4.18
C THR A 134 -1.63 -15.12 3.91
N HIS A 135 -2.56 -15.08 4.88
CA HIS A 135 -3.74 -14.22 4.89
C HIS A 135 -3.70 -13.18 6.01
N GLY A 136 -2.59 -13.12 6.76
CA GLY A 136 -2.46 -12.31 7.97
C GLY A 136 -1.65 -11.02 7.77
N MET A 137 -1.41 -10.30 8.86
CA MET A 137 -0.76 -8.99 8.90
C MET A 137 0.45 -8.89 7.96
N ALA A 138 0.44 -7.87 7.10
CA ALA A 138 1.51 -7.54 6.14
C ALA A 138 1.87 -8.66 5.16
N ALA A 139 1.04 -9.69 5.02
CA ALA A 139 1.21 -10.70 3.99
C ALA A 139 1.00 -10.07 2.60
N VAL A 140 1.81 -10.49 1.64
CA VAL A 140 1.39 -10.45 0.24
C VAL A 140 0.43 -11.63 0.09
N ILE A 141 -0.87 -11.35 0.04
CA ILE A 141 -1.93 -12.38 0.19
C ILE A 141 -1.65 -13.59 -0.68
N ASN A 142 -1.71 -14.79 -0.08
CA ASN A 142 -1.42 -16.10 -0.68
C ASN A 142 -0.01 -16.32 -1.25
N GLU A 143 0.84 -15.30 -1.30
CA GLU A 143 2.20 -15.42 -1.80
C GLU A 143 3.21 -15.60 -0.67
N LYS A 144 3.14 -14.73 0.36
CA LYS A 144 4.16 -14.70 1.42
C LYS A 144 3.65 -14.08 2.71
N ALA A 145 3.70 -14.84 3.79
CA ALA A 145 3.44 -14.37 5.15
C ALA A 145 4.57 -13.44 5.65
N ALA A 146 4.24 -12.49 6.53
CA ALA A 146 5.22 -11.62 7.18
C ALA A 146 5.50 -12.05 8.64
N PRO A 147 6.68 -11.72 9.20
CA PRO A 147 6.93 -11.92 10.61
C PRO A 147 6.04 -10.99 11.45
N TYR A 148 5.10 -11.56 12.20
CA TYR A 148 4.16 -10.81 13.03
C TYR A 148 4.84 -9.89 14.06
N SER A 149 6.09 -10.19 14.45
CA SER A 149 6.89 -9.33 15.34
C SER A 149 7.22 -7.94 14.78
N ALA A 150 6.97 -7.68 13.49
CA ALA A 150 7.13 -6.35 12.92
C ALA A 150 5.92 -5.43 13.16
N TYR A 151 4.77 -5.98 13.57
CA TYR A 151 3.55 -5.24 13.87
C TYR A 151 3.61 -4.59 15.24
N ASN A 152 3.24 -3.31 15.33
CA ASN A 152 3.22 -2.55 16.59
C ASN A 152 2.00 -2.87 17.47
N GLY A 153 1.07 -3.69 16.97
CA GLY A 153 -0.17 -4.02 17.67
C GLY A 153 -1.30 -3.04 17.41
N THR A 154 -2.47 -3.37 17.95
CA THR A 154 -3.62 -2.47 18.00
C THR A 154 -3.35 -1.31 18.94
N GLY A 155 -4.02 -0.18 18.71
CA GLY A 155 -3.79 1.00 19.56
C GLY A 155 -2.50 1.77 19.23
N ALA A 156 -1.79 1.39 18.16
CA ALA A 156 -0.57 2.04 17.71
C ALA A 156 -0.58 2.27 16.19
N TRP A 157 0.09 3.34 15.77
CA TRP A 157 0.35 3.57 14.35
C TRP A 157 1.34 2.53 13.81
N ASN A 158 1.06 2.09 12.61
CA ASN A 158 1.82 1.13 11.84
C ASN A 158 2.08 1.71 10.46
N ALA A 159 3.19 1.35 9.82
CA ALA A 159 3.57 1.89 8.52
C ALA A 159 4.02 0.80 7.56
N TYR A 160 3.52 0.87 6.33
CA TYR A 160 4.08 0.18 5.18
C TYR A 160 4.84 1.15 4.30
N ASP A 161 6.10 0.80 4.00
CA ASP A 161 6.85 1.38 2.90
C ASP A 161 7.03 0.30 1.84
N ILE A 162 6.50 0.57 0.65
CA ILE A 162 6.35 -0.43 -0.41
C ILE A 162 7.02 0.11 -1.67
N GLN A 163 7.91 -0.67 -2.28
CA GLN A 163 8.32 -0.45 -3.65
C GLN A 163 7.74 -1.55 -4.52
N PHE A 164 6.94 -1.13 -5.49
CA PHE A 164 6.18 -2.00 -6.37
C PHE A 164 6.60 -1.78 -7.81
N ARG A 165 6.83 -2.89 -8.51
CA ARG A 165 7.03 -2.93 -9.95
C ARG A 165 5.83 -3.62 -10.58
N ALA A 166 5.14 -2.90 -11.46
CA ALA A 166 4.01 -3.47 -12.20
C ALA A 166 4.47 -4.61 -13.13
N ALA A 167 3.52 -5.43 -13.54
CA ALA A 167 3.73 -6.42 -14.59
C ALA A 167 4.28 -5.79 -15.88
N ARG A 168 5.04 -6.54 -16.65
CA ARG A 168 5.51 -6.14 -17.99
C ARG A 168 4.86 -6.97 -19.06
N PHE A 169 4.63 -6.33 -20.20
CA PHE A 169 3.99 -6.93 -21.36
C PHE A 169 4.80 -6.64 -22.62
N ALA A 170 4.80 -7.59 -23.55
CA ALA A 170 5.28 -7.42 -24.92
C ALA A 170 4.25 -8.06 -25.86
N ASP A 171 3.85 -7.34 -26.91
CA ASP A 171 2.85 -7.80 -27.88
C ASP A 171 1.54 -8.30 -27.22
N GLY A 172 1.10 -7.58 -26.17
CA GLY A 172 -0.11 -7.92 -25.41
C GLY A 172 0.01 -9.15 -24.50
N LYS A 173 1.20 -9.75 -24.38
CA LYS A 173 1.45 -10.92 -23.53
C LYS A 173 2.28 -10.54 -22.31
N LEU A 174 1.91 -11.07 -21.15
CA LEU A 174 2.67 -10.93 -19.91
C LEU A 174 4.08 -11.54 -20.08
N THR A 175 5.12 -10.73 -19.90
CA THR A 175 6.52 -11.16 -19.96
C THR A 175 7.16 -11.21 -18.57
N GLU A 176 6.76 -10.32 -17.67
CA GLU A 176 7.23 -10.32 -16.29
C GLU A 176 6.08 -10.08 -15.31
N LYS A 177 6.00 -10.91 -14.28
CA LYS A 177 5.06 -10.76 -13.18
C LYS A 177 5.42 -9.54 -12.31
N PRO A 178 4.44 -8.93 -11.63
CA PRO A 178 4.70 -7.84 -10.70
C PRO A 178 5.57 -8.31 -9.53
N LEU A 179 6.32 -7.36 -8.97
CA LEU A 179 7.25 -7.57 -7.86
C LEU A 179 7.02 -6.53 -6.78
N VAL A 180 7.23 -6.92 -5.52
CA VAL A 180 7.08 -6.02 -4.38
C VAL A 180 8.13 -6.27 -3.30
N THR A 181 8.65 -5.19 -2.74
CA THR A 181 9.46 -5.16 -1.51
C THR A 181 8.72 -4.32 -0.49
N ILE A 182 8.70 -4.77 0.76
CA ILE A 182 7.93 -4.15 1.84
C ILE A 182 8.80 -4.04 3.08
N TYR A 183 8.84 -2.82 3.61
CA TYR A 183 9.24 -2.56 4.99
C TYR A 183 7.99 -2.35 5.82
N PHE A 184 7.96 -3.00 6.98
CA PHE A 184 6.89 -2.86 7.96
C PHE A 184 7.48 -2.31 9.25
N ASN A 185 7.02 -1.12 9.64
CA ASN A 185 7.55 -0.39 10.80
C ASN A 185 9.08 -0.26 10.75
N GLY A 186 9.61 0.08 9.57
CA GLY A 186 11.03 0.27 9.33
C GLY A 186 11.86 -1.01 9.18
N ARG A 187 11.24 -2.20 9.29
CA ARG A 187 11.92 -3.50 9.14
C ARG A 187 11.63 -4.08 7.76
N LYS A 188 12.66 -4.43 6.98
CA LYS A 188 12.45 -5.16 5.71
C LYS A 188 11.85 -6.53 6.01
N ILE A 189 10.63 -6.78 5.58
CA ILE A 189 9.91 -8.05 5.80
C ILE A 189 9.77 -8.87 4.52
N HIS A 190 9.74 -8.20 3.38
CA HIS A 190 9.61 -8.80 2.07
C HIS A 190 10.61 -8.16 1.13
N GLU A 191 11.26 -8.96 0.30
CA GLU A 191 12.18 -8.52 -0.72
C GLU A 191 11.85 -9.24 -2.02
N ASN A 192 11.63 -8.47 -3.09
CA ASN A 192 11.39 -8.96 -4.45
C ASN A 192 10.36 -10.10 -4.55
N VAL A 193 9.27 -9.98 -3.79
CA VAL A 193 8.19 -10.96 -3.78
C VAL A 193 7.44 -10.87 -5.11
N ARG A 194 7.42 -11.98 -5.84
CA ARG A 194 6.68 -12.12 -7.09
C ARG A 194 5.22 -12.44 -6.78
N ILE A 195 4.31 -11.70 -7.41
CA ILE A 195 2.88 -11.97 -7.28
C ILE A 195 2.43 -12.76 -8.52
N ASN A 196 1.87 -13.95 -8.29
CA ASN A 196 1.59 -14.92 -9.34
C ASN A 196 0.28 -14.64 -10.07
N LYS A 197 -0.70 -14.08 -9.37
CA LYS A 197 -2.01 -13.72 -9.89
C LYS A 197 -2.72 -12.72 -8.96
N VAL A 198 -3.87 -12.21 -9.39
CA VAL A 198 -4.77 -11.43 -8.52
C VAL A 198 -5.54 -12.39 -7.60
N TRP A 199 -5.36 -12.27 -6.29
CA TRP A 199 -6.03 -13.12 -5.29
C TRP A 199 -7.32 -12.47 -4.77
N GLY A 200 -8.20 -13.29 -4.16
CA GLY A 200 -9.48 -12.83 -3.59
C GLY A 200 -10.65 -12.75 -4.59
N GLY A 201 -10.41 -12.99 -5.88
CA GLY A 201 -11.46 -13.11 -6.89
C GLY A 201 -12.03 -11.76 -7.35
N PRO A 202 -13.18 -11.75 -8.05
CA PRO A 202 -13.73 -10.56 -8.71
C PRO A 202 -14.11 -9.43 -7.75
N ASN A 203 -14.38 -9.77 -6.49
CA ASN A 203 -14.77 -8.81 -5.45
C ASN A 203 -13.55 -8.16 -4.76
N SER A 204 -12.34 -8.66 -5.03
CA SER A 204 -11.11 -8.21 -4.37
C SER A 204 -10.43 -7.07 -5.13
N GLY A 205 -10.61 -6.97 -6.44
CA GLY A 205 -9.97 -5.91 -7.21
C GLY A 205 -10.15 -6.09 -8.71
N MET A 206 -9.57 -5.16 -9.49
CA MET A 206 -9.54 -5.28 -10.95
C MET A 206 -8.83 -6.57 -11.36
N ASP A 207 -9.25 -7.16 -12.48
CA ASP A 207 -8.72 -8.42 -13.04
C ASP A 207 -8.85 -9.66 -12.13
N GLY A 208 -9.37 -9.55 -10.91
CA GLY A 208 -9.56 -10.70 -10.00
C GLY A 208 -10.54 -11.75 -10.52
N GLY A 209 -11.45 -11.36 -11.43
CA GLY A 209 -12.34 -12.28 -12.14
C GLY A 209 -11.78 -12.84 -13.45
N ASN A 210 -10.65 -12.33 -13.95
CA ASN A 210 -10.11 -12.71 -15.24
C ASN A 210 -9.27 -13.98 -15.11
N ASP A 211 -9.71 -15.09 -15.72
CA ASP A 211 -9.01 -16.39 -15.65
C ASP A 211 -8.57 -16.75 -14.22
N GLU A 212 -9.50 -16.69 -13.26
CA GLU A 212 -9.23 -16.95 -11.83
C GLU A 212 -8.09 -16.07 -11.24
N GLY A 213 -7.96 -14.85 -11.75
CA GLY A 213 -6.96 -13.85 -11.38
C GLY A 213 -5.66 -13.92 -12.19
N ARG A 214 -5.49 -14.92 -13.07
CA ARG A 214 -4.28 -15.07 -13.91
C ARG A 214 -4.29 -14.14 -15.12
N GLY A 215 -5.47 -13.66 -15.54
CA GLY A 215 -5.65 -12.74 -16.65
C GLY A 215 -5.30 -11.29 -16.32
N ILE A 216 -4.07 -11.06 -15.82
CA ILE A 216 -3.53 -9.73 -15.51
C ILE A 216 -3.42 -8.93 -16.81
N THR A 217 -3.91 -7.68 -16.80
CA THR A 217 -3.82 -6.76 -17.94
C THR A 217 -2.71 -5.72 -17.75
N ASP A 218 -2.30 -5.05 -18.83
CA ASP A 218 -1.32 -3.96 -18.82
C ASP A 218 -1.91 -2.63 -18.31
N ARG A 219 -3.22 -2.59 -18.04
CA ARG A 219 -3.93 -1.41 -17.53
C ARG A 219 -3.37 -0.99 -16.16
N PRO A 220 -2.90 0.25 -15.98
CA PRO A 220 -2.54 0.79 -14.67
C PRO A 220 -3.75 0.82 -13.72
N GLY A 221 -3.50 0.81 -12.41
CA GLY A 221 -4.55 0.88 -11.39
C GLY A 221 -4.16 1.81 -10.25
N GLY A 222 -5.16 2.30 -9.51
CA GLY A 222 -4.94 3.17 -8.34
C GLY A 222 -4.50 2.40 -7.09
N ILE A 223 -4.21 3.12 -6.01
CA ILE A 223 -4.06 2.52 -4.69
C ILE A 223 -5.46 2.37 -4.09
N LYS A 224 -5.83 1.17 -3.66
CA LYS A 224 -7.12 0.93 -3.00
C LYS A 224 -6.92 0.63 -1.52
N LEU A 225 -7.79 1.21 -0.69
CA LEU A 225 -7.91 0.91 0.73
C LEU A 225 -9.27 0.23 0.95
N GLN A 226 -9.26 -0.90 1.64
CA GLN A 226 -10.45 -1.71 1.84
C GLN A 226 -11.34 -1.15 2.96
N ALA A 227 -12.65 -1.33 2.82
CA ALA A 227 -13.57 -1.26 3.94
C ALA A 227 -14.18 -2.65 4.14
N GLU A 228 -13.91 -3.26 5.30
CA GLU A 228 -14.46 -4.58 5.66
C GLU A 228 -15.23 -4.51 6.99
N GLY A 229 -15.92 -3.39 7.25
CA GLY A 229 -16.74 -3.23 8.46
C GLY A 229 -15.94 -3.14 9.77
N HIS A 230 -14.63 -2.89 9.67
CA HIS A 230 -13.76 -2.63 10.81
C HIS A 230 -13.24 -1.19 10.77
N GLU A 231 -13.04 -0.61 11.95
CA GLU A 231 -12.50 0.74 12.10
C GLU A 231 -10.97 0.71 12.05
N VAL A 232 -10.42 0.78 10.83
CA VAL A 232 -9.00 1.02 10.56
C VAL A 232 -8.83 2.47 10.13
N LEU A 233 -7.92 3.19 10.79
CA LEU A 233 -7.64 4.58 10.46
C LEU A 233 -6.42 4.65 9.54
N TYR A 234 -6.40 5.61 8.62
CA TYR A 234 -5.28 5.87 7.73
C TYR A 234 -4.83 7.32 7.83
N ARG A 235 -3.51 7.52 7.78
CA ARG A 235 -2.89 8.85 7.67
C ARG A 235 -1.61 8.77 6.84
N ASN A 236 -1.02 9.93 6.57
CA ASN A 236 0.29 10.05 5.92
C ASN A 236 0.43 9.12 4.70
N VAL A 237 -0.47 9.27 3.72
CA VAL A 237 -0.44 8.44 2.51
C VAL A 237 0.24 9.24 1.42
N TRP A 238 1.33 8.74 0.86
CA TRP A 238 2.01 9.38 -0.26
C TRP A 238 2.63 8.35 -1.21
N ILE A 239 2.77 8.74 -2.47
CA ILE A 239 3.26 7.89 -3.54
C ILE A 239 4.28 8.65 -4.39
N LYS A 240 5.38 8.00 -4.74
CA LYS A 240 6.36 8.48 -5.69
C LYS A 240 6.33 7.55 -6.90
N PRO A 241 5.81 7.99 -8.06
CA PRO A 241 5.94 7.25 -9.30
C PRO A 241 7.41 6.96 -9.64
N LEU A 242 7.68 5.76 -10.13
CA LEU A 242 9.02 5.30 -10.48
C LEU A 242 9.05 4.76 -11.92
N GLN A 243 10.26 4.53 -12.42
CA GLN A 243 10.50 3.81 -13.68
C GLN A 243 11.49 2.67 -13.39
N LEU A 244 10.97 1.49 -13.03
CA LEU A 244 11.80 0.35 -12.64
C LEU A 244 12.11 -0.52 -13.86
N THR A 245 13.31 -0.31 -14.43
CA THR A 245 13.75 -1.02 -15.65
C THR A 245 14.19 -2.46 -15.37
N LYS A 246 14.68 -2.74 -14.16
CA LYS A 246 15.10 -4.08 -13.72
C LYS A 246 14.02 -4.72 -12.84
N PRO A 247 13.95 -6.07 -12.78
CA PRO A 247 13.08 -6.80 -11.86
C PRO A 247 13.63 -6.76 -10.43
N ASP A 248 13.86 -5.55 -9.93
CA ASP A 248 14.39 -5.29 -8.60
C ASP A 248 13.60 -4.17 -7.96
N THR A 249 13.14 -4.43 -6.75
CA THR A 249 12.33 -3.56 -5.93
C THR A 249 12.98 -3.29 -4.59
N ASP A 250 14.21 -3.72 -4.33
CA ASP A 250 14.92 -3.32 -3.10
C ASP A 250 15.24 -1.81 -3.14
N PHE A 251 15.10 -1.14 -2.00
CA PHE A 251 15.38 0.29 -1.82
C PHE A 251 15.70 0.61 -0.36
#